data_AF-A0A815R900-F1
#
_entry.id   AF-A0A815R900-F1
#
_cell.length_a   1.000
_cell.length_b   1.000
_cell.length_c   1.000
_cell.angle_alpha   90.00
_cell.angle_beta   90.00
_cell.angle_gamma   90.00
#
_symmetry.space_group_name_H-M   'P 1'
#
loop_
_entity.id
_entity.type
_entity.pdbx_description
1 polymer ?
#
loop_
_entity_poly.entity_id
_entity_poly.type
_entity_poly.pdbx_seq_one_letter_code
_entity_poly.pdbx_strand_id
1 'polypeptide(L)'
;MEETLIVGPISAGMLVTIGKVTVGGIYQLAKQIHQTMENYELNEEYCTELNDHVYEVVNCLKSIPYNRLNHESFRQPISNLHACFGECWNLTSEYSEITSIERFLRASHYQRLFEKLKTQLVDYKDRLTFAMNVQNFVITTSSHVRRNTRPQRGGNTYGYMPQTTYVSE
;
A
#
# COMPACT_ATOMS: atom_id res chain seq x y z
N MET A 1 37.19 -17.87 4.34
CA MET A 1 37.03 -16.51 4.88
C MET A 1 35.55 -16.23 4.84
N GLU A 2 34.89 -16.28 5.99
CA GLU A 2 33.48 -15.93 6.11
C GLU A 2 33.38 -14.40 6.24
N GLU A 3 32.89 -13.74 5.20
CA GLU A 3 32.52 -12.32 5.29
C GLU A 3 31.19 -12.23 6.06
N THR A 4 31.30 -11.88 7.33
CA THR A 4 30.18 -11.47 8.15
C THR A 4 29.70 -10.11 7.65
N LEU A 5 28.61 -10.10 6.89
CA LEU A 5 27.95 -8.89 6.43
C LEU A 5 27.44 -8.10 7.65
N ILE A 6 28.15 -7.03 8.01
CA ILE A 6 27.73 -6.10 9.07
C ILE A 6 26.53 -5.31 8.52
N VAL A 7 25.32 -5.76 8.84
CA VAL A 7 24.10 -5.00 8.59
C VAL A 7 23.99 -3.94 9.69
N GLY A 8 24.50 -2.74 9.40
CA GLY A 8 24.32 -1.56 10.26
C GLY A 8 22.86 -1.12 10.37
N PRO A 9 22.48 -0.36 11.42
CA PRO A 9 21.10 0.08 11.62
C PRO A 9 20.66 0.99 10.46
N ILE A 10 19.67 0.53 9.70
CA ILE A 10 19.06 1.31 8.63
C ILE A 10 18.33 2.49 9.28
N SER A 11 18.79 3.71 9.03
CA SER A 11 18.17 4.92 9.59
C SER A 11 16.77 5.13 9.00
N ALA A 12 15.85 5.72 9.79
CA ALA A 12 14.51 6.06 9.33
C ALA A 12 14.51 6.94 8.05
N GLY A 13 15.54 7.78 7.87
CA GLY A 13 15.72 8.58 6.66
C GLY A 13 16.03 7.75 5.41
N MET A 14 16.82 6.67 5.53
CA MET A 14 17.06 5.73 4.42
C MET A 14 15.80 4.94 4.08
N LEU A 15 15.00 4.55 5.07
CA LEU A 15 13.71 3.87 4.87
C LEU A 15 12.72 4.73 4.07
N VAL A 16 12.61 6.02 4.42
CA VAL A 16 11.76 6.99 3.71
C VAL A 16 12.20 7.17 2.26
N THR A 17 13.52 7.12 2.01
CA THR A 17 14.09 7.27 0.66
C THR A 17 13.77 6.04 -0.19
N ILE A 18 13.93 4.83 0.35
CA ILE A 18 13.62 3.58 -0.34
C ILE A 18 12.12 3.50 -0.67
N GLY A 19 11.24 3.80 0.29
CA GLY A 19 9.79 3.79 0.05
C GLY A 19 9.35 4.76 -1.06
N LYS A 20 9.92 5.96 -1.09
CA LYS A 20 9.66 6.94 -2.16
C LYS A 20 10.18 6.49 -3.52
N VAL A 21 11.37 5.89 -3.57
CA VAL A 21 11.97 5.39 -4.81
C VAL A 21 11.14 4.23 -5.37
N THR A 22 10.75 3.26 -4.53
CA THR A 22 9.95 2.11 -4.96
C THR A 22 8.57 2.54 -5.45
N VAL A 23 7.88 3.43 -4.74
CA VAL A 23 6.57 3.95 -5.18
C VAL A 23 6.70 4.80 -6.45
N GLY A 24 7.77 5.59 -6.58
CA GLY A 24 8.10 6.31 -7.81
C GLY A 24 8.32 5.37 -9.00
N GLY A 25 9.02 4.25 -8.78
CA GLY A 25 9.22 3.20 -9.79
C GLY A 25 7.91 2.56 -10.24
N ILE A 26 7.00 2.26 -9.30
CA ILE A 26 5.66 1.74 -9.63
C ILE A 26 4.91 2.73 -10.54
N TYR A 27 4.93 4.02 -10.23
CA TYR A 27 4.26 5.02 -11.07
C TYR A 27 4.87 5.17 -12.45
N GLN A 28 6.19 5.06 -12.59
CA GLN A 28 6.84 5.07 -13.89
C GLN A 28 6.45 3.84 -14.72
N LEU A 29 6.51 2.64 -14.13
CA LEU A 29 6.09 1.39 -14.78
C LEU A 29 4.62 1.45 -15.19
N ALA A 30 3.73 1.96 -14.32
CA ALA A 30 2.32 2.15 -14.62
C ALA A 30 2.10 3.02 -15.87
N LYS A 31 2.82 4.15 -15.94
CA LYS A 31 2.74 5.06 -17.08
C LYS A 31 3.20 4.39 -18.37
N GLN A 32 4.30 3.64 -18.30
CA GLN A 32 4.84 2.92 -19.46
C GLN A 32 3.86 1.84 -19.95
N ILE A 33 3.31 1.03 -19.04
CA ILE A 33 2.30 0.01 -19.36
C ILE A 33 1.11 0.65 -20.07
N HIS A 34 0.57 1.74 -19.51
CA HIS A 34 -0.57 2.45 -20.07
C HIS A 34 -0.30 2.97 -21.49
N GLN A 35 0.82 3.68 -21.68
CA GLN A 35 1.22 4.22 -22.98
C GLN A 35 1.41 3.13 -24.02
N THR A 36 1.98 2.00 -23.64
CA THR A 36 2.18 0.88 -24.55
C THR A 36 0.84 0.26 -24.91
N MET A 37 -0.06 0.03 -23.96
CA MET A 37 -1.38 -0.58 -24.18
C MET A 37 -2.35 0.26 -25.03
N GLU A 38 -2.32 1.59 -24.93
CA GLU A 38 -3.14 2.48 -25.77
C GLU A 38 -2.88 2.32 -27.29
N ASN A 39 -1.76 1.71 -27.68
CA ASN A 39 -1.35 1.57 -29.07
C ASN A 39 -1.73 0.23 -29.73
N TYR A 40 -2.51 -0.66 -29.08
CA TYR A 40 -2.81 -2.00 -29.62
C TYR A 40 -4.30 -2.27 -29.87
N GLU A 41 -4.61 -2.66 -31.12
CA GLU A 41 -5.95 -3.05 -31.58
C GLU A 41 -6.25 -4.56 -31.41
N LEU A 42 -5.24 -5.40 -31.15
CA LEU A 42 -5.40 -6.86 -30.99
C LEU A 42 -5.22 -7.24 -29.50
N ASN A 43 -6.13 -8.06 -28.97
CA ASN A 43 -6.30 -8.33 -27.51
C ASN A 43 -6.70 -7.10 -26.68
N GLU A 44 -7.49 -6.21 -27.28
CA GLU A 44 -7.99 -4.97 -26.65
C GLU A 44 -8.62 -5.24 -25.28
N GLU A 45 -9.46 -6.28 -25.15
CA GLU A 45 -10.14 -6.59 -23.88
C GLU A 45 -9.16 -6.91 -22.74
N TYR A 46 -8.22 -7.85 -22.94
CA TYR A 46 -7.27 -8.25 -21.88
C TYR A 46 -6.24 -7.16 -21.57
N CYS A 47 -5.80 -6.40 -22.57
CA CYS A 47 -4.89 -5.28 -22.36
C CYS A 47 -5.60 -4.14 -21.61
N THR A 48 -6.85 -3.85 -21.98
CA THR A 48 -7.68 -2.84 -21.30
C THR A 48 -7.96 -3.24 -19.86
N GLU A 49 -8.36 -4.49 -19.60
CA GLU A 49 -8.58 -4.98 -18.24
C GLU A 49 -7.31 -4.88 -17.38
N LEU A 50 -6.14 -5.30 -17.90
CA LEU A 50 -4.89 -5.20 -17.15
C LEU A 50 -4.54 -3.72 -16.85
N ASN A 51 -4.72 -2.84 -17.83
CA ASN A 51 -4.51 -1.40 -17.69
C ASN A 51 -5.41 -0.79 -16.61
N ASP A 52 -6.68 -1.16 -16.57
CA ASP A 52 -7.64 -0.71 -15.56
C ASP A 52 -7.19 -1.13 -14.15
N HIS A 53 -6.77 -2.38 -13.99
CA HIS A 53 -6.28 -2.89 -12.70
C HIS A 53 -4.98 -2.19 -12.26
N VAL A 54 -4.07 -1.94 -13.19
CA VAL A 54 -2.88 -1.12 -12.97
C VAL A 54 -3.28 0.26 -12.46
N TYR A 55 -4.26 0.91 -13.10
CA TYR A 55 -4.74 2.23 -12.71
C TYR A 55 -5.40 2.23 -11.32
N GLU A 56 -6.23 1.24 -11.02
CA GLU A 56 -6.87 1.09 -9.71
C GLU A 56 -5.84 0.94 -8.58
N VAL A 57 -4.81 0.13 -8.78
CA VAL A 57 -3.74 -0.05 -7.80
C VAL A 57 -2.95 1.24 -7.60
N VAL A 58 -2.63 1.96 -8.67
CA VAL A 58 -1.96 3.26 -8.59
C VAL A 58 -2.81 4.27 -7.81
N ASN A 59 -4.13 4.30 -8.03
CA ASN A 59 -5.03 5.18 -7.29
C ASN A 59 -5.12 4.80 -5.82
N CYS A 60 -5.13 3.50 -5.50
CA CYS A 60 -5.03 3.01 -4.13
C CYS A 60 -3.75 3.53 -3.47
N LEU A 61 -2.59 3.37 -4.11
CA LEU A 61 -1.32 3.89 -3.60
C LEU A 61 -1.34 5.41 -3.39
N LYS A 62 -1.89 6.18 -4.35
CA LYS A 62 -1.99 7.65 -4.25
C LYS A 62 -2.85 8.11 -3.06
N SER A 63 -3.84 7.30 -2.67
CA SER A 63 -4.71 7.60 -1.53
C SER A 63 -4.03 7.41 -0.17
N ILE A 64 -2.89 6.70 -0.13
CA ILE A 64 -2.14 6.45 1.10
C ILE A 64 -1.12 7.58 1.32
N PRO A 65 -1.18 8.30 2.44
CA PRO A 65 -0.17 9.32 2.76
C PRO A 65 1.26 8.76 2.79
N TYR A 66 2.21 9.45 2.16
CA TYR A 66 3.61 9.00 2.06
C TYR A 66 4.29 8.67 3.39
N ASN A 67 3.95 9.38 4.46
CA ASN A 67 4.48 9.08 5.79
C ASN A 67 4.00 7.71 6.33
N ARG A 68 2.87 7.20 5.85
CA ARG A 68 2.32 5.88 6.22
C ARG A 68 2.86 4.76 5.35
N LEU A 69 3.21 5.03 4.09
CA LEU A 69 3.80 4.05 3.16
C LEU A 69 5.13 3.44 3.67
N ASN A 70 5.81 4.12 4.60
CA ASN A 70 7.04 3.62 5.21
C ASN A 70 6.82 2.72 6.44
N HIS A 71 5.57 2.54 6.86
CA HIS A 71 5.26 1.64 7.97
C HIS A 71 5.53 0.18 7.56
N GLU A 72 5.98 -0.62 8.51
CA GLU A 72 6.39 -2.02 8.29
C GLU A 72 5.30 -2.84 7.57
N SER A 73 4.04 -2.64 7.96
CA SER A 73 2.87 -3.27 7.34
C SER A 73 2.72 -3.03 5.83
N PHE A 74 3.35 -1.99 5.27
CA PHE A 74 3.32 -1.70 3.83
C PHE A 74 4.60 -2.07 3.08
N ARG A 75 5.72 -2.35 3.77
CA ARG A 75 6.99 -2.64 3.09
C ARG A 75 6.91 -3.85 2.16
N GLN A 76 6.40 -4.98 2.67
CA GLN A 76 6.28 -6.19 1.86
C GLN A 76 5.24 -6.05 0.75
N PRO A 77 4.02 -5.55 0.99
CA PRO A 77 3.05 -5.31 -0.08
C PRO A 77 3.57 -4.38 -1.20
N ILE A 78 4.24 -3.27 -0.85
CA ILE A 78 4.79 -2.34 -1.84
C ILE A 78 5.92 -2.98 -2.64
N SER A 79 6.80 -3.74 -1.99
CA SER A 79 7.89 -4.45 -2.68
C SER A 79 7.37 -5.49 -3.67
N ASN A 80 6.39 -6.29 -3.25
CA ASN A 80 5.75 -7.29 -4.11
C ASN A 80 5.05 -6.60 -5.29
N LEU A 81 4.40 -5.48 -5.03
CA LEU A 81 3.73 -4.73 -6.06
C LEU A 81 4.69 -4.16 -7.11
N HIS A 82 5.85 -3.63 -6.68
CA HIS A 82 6.89 -3.19 -7.60
C HIS A 82 7.39 -4.31 -8.51
N ALA A 83 7.60 -5.51 -7.96
CA ALA A 83 7.97 -6.68 -8.76
C ALA A 83 6.87 -7.06 -9.77
N CYS A 84 5.61 -7.08 -9.34
CA CYS A 84 4.45 -7.37 -10.19
C CYS A 84 4.31 -6.37 -11.34
N PHE A 85 4.51 -5.07 -11.07
CA PHE A 85 4.53 -4.03 -12.11
C PHE A 85 5.68 -4.22 -13.10
N GLY A 86 6.85 -4.70 -12.63
CA GLY A 86 7.96 -5.07 -13.51
C GLY A 86 7.61 -6.23 -14.44
N GLU A 87 6.94 -7.27 -13.92
CA GLU A 87 6.44 -8.38 -14.73
C GLU A 87 5.38 -7.92 -15.75
N CYS A 88 4.47 -7.04 -15.34
CA CYS A 88 3.48 -6.43 -16.25
C CYS A 88 4.16 -5.67 -17.38
N TRP A 89 5.16 -4.85 -17.06
CA TRP A 89 5.91 -4.11 -18.07
C TRP A 89 6.63 -5.04 -19.05
N ASN A 90 7.35 -6.04 -18.54
CA ASN A 90 8.08 -6.99 -19.38
C ASN A 90 7.14 -7.74 -20.32
N LEU A 91 6.01 -8.22 -19.82
CA LEU A 91 5.03 -8.94 -20.64
C LEU A 91 4.43 -8.03 -21.72
N THR A 92 4.11 -6.79 -21.37
CA THR A 92 3.51 -5.82 -22.30
C THR A 92 4.53 -5.41 -23.38
N SER A 93 5.78 -5.19 -22.99
CA SER A 93 6.88 -4.91 -23.92
C SER A 93 7.13 -6.10 -24.85
N GLU A 94 7.20 -7.32 -24.33
CA GLU A 94 7.38 -8.51 -25.16
C GLU A 94 6.22 -8.68 -26.15
N TYR A 95 4.98 -8.53 -25.69
CA TYR A 95 3.80 -8.62 -26.55
C TYR A 95 3.79 -7.55 -27.65
N SER A 96 4.31 -6.35 -27.37
CA SER A 96 4.41 -5.26 -28.34
C SER A 96 5.34 -5.53 -29.51
N GLU A 97 6.44 -6.24 -29.27
CA GLU A 97 7.49 -6.48 -30.26
C GLU A 97 7.14 -7.64 -31.20
N ILE A 98 6.21 -8.50 -30.81
CA ILE A 98 5.81 -9.68 -31.59
C ILE A 98 5.01 -9.24 -32.82
N THR A 99 5.25 -9.90 -33.96
CA THR A 99 4.50 -9.65 -35.19
C THR A 99 3.04 -10.12 -35.07
N SER A 100 2.13 -9.55 -35.86
CA SER A 100 0.69 -9.84 -35.74
C SER A 100 0.35 -11.33 -35.93
N ILE A 101 1.07 -12.04 -36.80
CA ILE A 101 0.88 -13.47 -37.05
C ILE A 101 1.32 -14.31 -35.86
N GLU A 102 2.48 -14.01 -35.27
CA GLU A 102 2.96 -14.70 -34.08
C GLU A 102 2.08 -14.41 -32.86
N ARG A 103 1.56 -13.18 -32.73
CA ARG A 103 0.57 -12.83 -31.70
C ARG A 103 -0.68 -13.69 -31.82
N PHE A 104 -1.19 -13.88 -33.04
CA PHE A 104 -2.32 -14.76 -33.29
C PHE A 104 -2.03 -16.21 -32.86
N LEU A 105 -0.87 -16.75 -33.23
CA LEU A 105 -0.47 -18.12 -32.86
C LEU A 105 -0.28 -18.32 -31.35
N ARG A 106 0.10 -17.27 -30.62
CA ARG A 106 0.40 -17.32 -29.18
C ARG A 106 -0.69 -16.71 -28.29
N ALA A 107 -1.83 -16.31 -28.85
CA ALA A 107 -2.85 -15.55 -28.14
C ALA A 107 -3.28 -16.18 -26.80
N SER A 108 -3.51 -17.48 -26.77
CA SER A 108 -3.93 -18.22 -25.56
C SER A 108 -2.86 -18.28 -24.47
N HIS A 109 -1.58 -18.26 -24.84
CA HIS A 109 -0.47 -18.24 -23.89
C HIS A 109 -0.41 -16.87 -23.19
N TYR A 110 -0.41 -15.78 -23.96
CA TYR A 110 -0.39 -14.42 -23.40
C TYR A 110 -1.64 -14.12 -22.59
N GLN A 111 -2.82 -14.58 -23.02
CA GLN A 111 -4.06 -14.46 -22.26
C GLN A 111 -3.91 -15.03 -20.84
N ARG A 112 -3.35 -16.24 -20.69
CA ARG A 112 -3.12 -16.84 -19.36
C ARG A 112 -2.13 -16.04 -18.51
N LEU A 113 -1.11 -15.44 -19.13
CA LEU A 113 -0.14 -14.61 -18.42
C LEU A 113 -0.77 -13.30 -17.95
N PHE A 114 -1.58 -12.65 -18.79
CA PHE A 114 -2.34 -11.46 -18.41
C PHE A 114 -3.31 -11.74 -17.27
N GLU A 115 -4.06 -12.84 -17.32
CA GLU A 115 -4.97 -13.25 -16.24
C GLU A 115 -4.25 -13.50 -14.91
N LYS A 116 -3.07 -14.12 -14.96
CA LYS A 116 -2.24 -14.34 -13.76
C LYS A 116 -1.83 -13.01 -13.14
N LEU A 117 -1.32 -12.08 -13.95
CA LEU A 117 -0.91 -10.76 -13.47
C LEU A 117 -2.09 -9.95 -12.91
N LYS A 118 -3.25 -10.01 -13.59
CA LYS A 118 -4.51 -9.43 -13.11
C LYS A 118 -4.84 -9.93 -11.70
N THR A 119 -4.84 -11.24 -11.51
CA THR A 119 -5.12 -11.87 -10.21
C THR A 119 -4.14 -11.39 -9.13
N GLN A 120 -2.85 -11.25 -9.46
CA GLN A 120 -1.85 -10.75 -8.53
C GLN A 120 -2.07 -9.27 -8.17
N LEU A 121 -2.39 -8.43 -9.14
CA LEU A 121 -2.70 -7.01 -8.91
C LEU A 121 -3.91 -6.85 -7.96
N VAL A 122 -4.94 -7.66 -8.14
CA VAL A 122 -6.11 -7.68 -7.23
C VAL A 122 -5.69 -8.07 -5.81
N ASP A 123 -4.95 -9.18 -5.63
CA ASP A 123 -4.48 -9.61 -4.30
C ASP A 123 -3.63 -8.52 -3.62
N TYR A 124 -2.74 -7.87 -4.36
CA TYR A 124 -1.91 -6.80 -3.79
C TYR A 124 -2.72 -5.54 -3.45
N LYS A 125 -3.71 -5.17 -4.26
CA LYS A 125 -4.66 -4.10 -3.94
C LYS A 125 -5.41 -4.38 -2.64
N ASP A 126 -5.90 -5.60 -2.48
CA ASP A 126 -6.67 -6.02 -1.30
C ASP A 126 -5.79 -5.97 -0.04
N ARG A 127 -4.54 -6.44 -0.13
CA ARG A 127 -3.57 -6.35 0.98
C ARG A 127 -3.22 -4.91 1.34
N LEU A 128 -3.04 -4.03 0.36
CA LEU A 128 -2.82 -2.60 0.61
C LEU A 128 -4.03 -1.95 1.31
N THR A 129 -5.23 -2.26 0.82
CA THR A 129 -6.48 -1.77 1.39
C THR A 129 -6.67 -2.26 2.83
N PHE A 130 -6.39 -3.54 3.09
CA PHE A 130 -6.42 -4.12 4.43
C PHE A 130 -5.43 -3.42 5.36
N ALA A 131 -4.18 -3.24 4.95
CA ALA A 131 -3.16 -2.56 5.74
C ALA A 131 -3.56 -1.10 6.06
N MET A 132 -4.19 -0.40 5.11
CA MET A 132 -4.74 0.94 5.32
C MET A 132 -5.85 0.95 6.37
N ASN A 133 -6.79 0.01 6.29
CA ASN A 133 -7.89 -0.12 7.25
C ASN A 133 -7.41 -0.42 8.67
N VAL A 134 -6.43 -1.33 8.81
CA VAL A 134 -5.80 -1.63 10.10
C VAL A 134 -5.16 -0.39 10.72
N GLN A 135 -4.40 0.38 9.93
CA GLN A 135 -3.79 1.61 10.45
C GLN A 135 -4.83 2.66 10.86
N ASN A 136 -5.88 2.85 10.08
CA ASN A 136 -6.95 3.78 10.42
C ASN A 136 -7.63 3.37 11.74
N PHE A 137 -7.83 2.07 11.97
CA PHE A 137 -8.36 1.55 13.22
C PHE A 137 -7.43 1.82 14.41
N VAL A 138 -6.13 1.54 14.29
CA VAL A 138 -5.13 1.76 15.35
C VAL A 138 -5.06 3.24 15.74
N ILE A 139 -5.10 4.16 14.77
CA ILE A 139 -5.09 5.61 15.03
C ILE A 139 -6.35 6.04 15.78
N THR A 140 -7.52 5.55 15.32
CA THR A 140 -8.81 5.92 15.90
C THR A 140 -8.90 5.43 17.35
N THR A 141 -8.55 4.18 17.61
CA THR A 141 -8.54 3.60 18.96
C THR A 141 -7.51 4.27 19.88
N SER A 142 -6.29 4.53 19.40
CA SER A 142 -5.26 5.24 20.18
C SER A 142 -5.67 6.67 20.54
N SER A 143 -6.43 7.34 19.68
CA SER A 143 -6.96 8.68 19.94
C SER A 143 -8.07 8.68 21.01
N HIS A 144 -8.86 7.60 21.08
CA HIS A 144 -9.90 7.42 22.11
C HIS A 144 -9.30 7.09 23.48
N VAL A 145 -8.27 6.25 23.54
CA VAL A 145 -7.55 5.95 24.79
C VAL A 145 -6.88 7.21 25.38
N ARG A 146 -6.32 8.08 24.54
CA ARG A 146 -5.73 9.37 24.98
C ARG A 146 -6.75 10.39 25.48
N ARG A 147 -7.99 10.37 24.99
CA ARG A 147 -9.05 11.27 25.51
C ARG A 147 -9.56 10.83 26.88
N ASN A 148 -9.51 9.53 27.19
CA ASN A 148 -9.98 8.98 28.46
C ASN A 148 -8.91 8.97 29.57
N THR A 149 -7.68 9.41 29.29
CA THR A 149 -6.56 9.46 30.26
C THR A 149 -6.13 10.88 30.61
N ARG A 150 -6.95 11.89 30.32
CA ARG A 150 -6.76 13.23 30.94
C ARG A 150 -7.12 13.10 32.43
N PRO A 151 -6.20 13.32 33.39
CA PRO A 151 -6.59 13.50 34.77
C PRO A 151 -7.54 14.70 34.81
N GLN A 152 -8.72 14.53 35.42
CA GLN A 152 -9.59 15.65 35.73
C GLN A 152 -8.84 16.60 36.65
N ARG A 153 -8.24 17.64 36.07
CA ARG A 153 -7.68 18.76 36.82
C ARG A 153 -8.84 19.68 37.19
N GLY A 154 -9.19 19.69 38.47
CA GLY A 154 -9.83 20.83 39.14
C GLY A 154 -11.35 20.75 39.28
N GLY A 155 -11.81 20.12 40.36
CA GLY A 155 -13.11 20.38 40.97
C GLY A 155 -12.89 20.83 42.41
N ASN A 156 -13.07 22.12 42.67
CA ASN A 156 -13.00 22.81 43.96
C ASN A 156 -13.45 21.98 45.18
N THR A 157 -12.57 21.77 46.15
CA THR A 157 -12.95 21.48 47.55
C THR A 157 -13.17 22.82 48.27
N TYR A 158 -14.34 23.42 48.07
CA TYR A 158 -14.90 24.36 49.04
C TYR A 158 -15.69 23.57 50.08
N GLY A 159 -15.47 23.93 51.35
CA GLY A 159 -15.84 23.16 52.50
C GLY A 159 -17.34 22.99 52.73
N TYR A 160 -17.66 21.88 53.39
CA TYR A 160 -18.78 21.78 54.30
C TYR A 160 -18.26 20.98 55.51
N MET A 161 -18.08 21.68 56.63
CA MET A 161 -18.08 21.05 57.95
C MET A 161 -19.53 20.72 58.32
N PRO A 162 -19.89 19.47 58.58
CA PRO A 162 -21.06 19.19 59.39
C PRO A 162 -20.69 19.35 60.87
N GLN A 163 -21.27 20.34 61.54
CA GLN A 163 -21.36 20.38 62.99
C GLN A 163 -22.25 19.22 63.46
N THR A 164 -21.71 18.32 64.27
CA THR A 164 -22.52 17.40 65.07
C THR A 164 -22.29 17.66 66.54
N THR A 165 -23.33 18.21 67.14
CA THR A 165 -23.54 18.51 68.55
C THR A 165 -23.35 17.27 69.41
N TYR A 166 -22.56 17.37 70.49
CA TYR A 166 -22.57 16.41 71.58
C TYR A 166 -23.91 16.51 72.32
N VAL A 167 -24.63 15.41 72.43
CA VAL A 167 -25.67 15.21 73.44
C VAL A 167 -25.15 14.13 74.38
N SER A 168 -24.86 14.54 75.62
CA SER A 168 -24.56 13.65 76.73
C SER A 168 -25.83 13.45 77.54
N GLU A 169 -26.26 12.20 77.69
CA GLU A 169 -26.88 11.66 78.91
C GLU A 169 -26.37 10.22 79.10
#